data_AF-A0A832G2F0-F1
#
_entry.id   AF-A0A832G2F0-F1
#
_cell.length_a   1.000
_cell.length_b   1.000
_cell.length_c   1.000
_cell.angle_alpha   90.00
_cell.angle_beta   90.00
_cell.angle_gamma   90.00
#
_symmetry.space_group_name_H-M   'P 1'
#
loop_
_entity.id
_entity.type
_entity.pdbx_description
1 polymer ?
#
loop_
_entity_poly.entity_id
_entity_poly.type
_entity_poly.pdbx_seq_one_letter_code
_entity_poly.pdbx_strand_id
1 'polypeptide(L)'
;MKTIRLAKYNVATIRYTAGLITGTALITCVLCSWAVPLPYYDGFEYAEGRLNDVGAPNWQAGSTGWELMVTNVAALEAPEGFPHAVGKGVRRAPSGTARRSVLAFDPIQAADGNEVYASFLIKILVPPPSTQVIGYLTSTSSSESSPQAGVFLTPDNRIGIGKRASSPGYTLGTNLDSGVHLVVFRYRFQPGNDEVSLWVDPPVSTFW
;
A
#
# COMPACT_ATOMS: atom_id res chain seq x y z
N MET A 1 -59.33 8.62 47.18
CA MET A 1 -60.52 8.68 46.32
C MET A 1 -60.81 10.14 45.99
N LYS A 2 -60.42 10.60 44.80
CA LYS A 2 -60.72 11.95 44.28
C LYS A 2 -60.76 11.91 42.75
N THR A 3 -61.74 12.64 42.24
CA THR A 3 -62.45 12.52 40.96
C THR A 3 -61.69 13.14 39.78
N ILE A 4 -61.84 12.52 38.60
CA ILE A 4 -61.42 13.05 37.28
C ILE A 4 -62.38 14.17 36.82
N ARG A 5 -61.86 15.22 36.16
CA ARG A 5 -62.64 15.98 35.17
C ARG A 5 -61.84 16.21 33.90
N LEU A 6 -62.38 15.72 32.79
CA LEU A 6 -61.99 16.03 31.42
C LEU A 6 -62.52 17.42 31.03
N ALA A 7 -61.70 18.22 30.37
CA ALA A 7 -62.15 19.32 29.54
C ALA A 7 -62.08 18.91 28.07
N LYS A 8 -63.24 18.93 27.40
CA LYS A 8 -63.37 18.86 25.93
C LYS A 8 -62.94 20.20 25.35
N TYR A 9 -62.05 20.20 24.36
CA TYR A 9 -62.00 21.26 23.35
C TYR A 9 -62.45 20.68 22.02
N ASN A 10 -63.46 21.34 21.46
CA ASN A 10 -64.12 20.98 20.21
C ASN A 10 -63.21 21.24 19.01
N VAL A 11 -63.31 20.32 18.06
CA VAL A 11 -62.69 20.30 16.75
C VAL A 11 -63.38 21.32 15.84
N ALA A 12 -62.59 22.18 15.18
CA ALA A 12 -63.00 22.82 13.93
C ALA A 12 -61.78 23.10 13.04
N THR A 13 -61.60 22.21 12.05
CA THR A 13 -61.32 22.55 10.64
C THR A 13 -59.90 23.00 10.24
N ILE A 14 -59.07 21.99 9.94
CA ILE A 14 -58.44 21.71 8.64
C ILE A 14 -58.07 22.94 7.78
N ARG A 15 -56.76 23.25 7.68
CA ARG A 15 -56.10 23.61 6.41
C ARG A 15 -54.65 23.13 6.40
N TYR A 16 -54.43 22.07 5.63
CA TYR A 16 -53.20 21.70 4.89
C TYR A 16 -51.92 22.47 5.22
N THR A 17 -51.05 21.83 6.01
CA THR A 17 -49.58 21.93 5.88
C THR A 17 -48.97 20.62 6.39
N ALA A 18 -49.54 19.50 5.94
CA ALA A 18 -48.84 18.23 5.94
C ALA A 18 -47.94 18.23 4.69
N GLY A 19 -46.70 18.68 4.87
CA GLY A 19 -45.75 18.78 3.78
C GLY A 19 -44.37 19.14 4.29
N LEU A 20 -43.55 18.09 4.45
CA LEU A 20 -42.10 18.17 4.28
C LEU A 20 -41.25 18.69 5.46
N ILE A 21 -41.37 18.08 6.66
CA ILE A 21 -40.23 18.02 7.60
C ILE A 21 -40.15 16.61 8.19
N THR A 22 -39.93 15.61 7.33
CA THR A 22 -39.56 14.26 7.76
C THR A 22 -38.72 13.64 6.65
N GLY A 23 -37.47 14.10 6.50
CA GLY A 23 -36.65 13.65 5.38
C GLY A 23 -35.25 14.23 5.31
N THR A 24 -34.54 14.33 6.43
CA THR A 24 -33.10 14.65 6.42
C THR A 24 -32.39 14.16 7.68
N ALA A 25 -32.68 12.94 8.13
CA ALA A 25 -31.66 12.15 8.83
C ALA A 25 -30.79 11.50 7.74
N LEU A 26 -30.03 12.37 7.05
CA LEU A 26 -29.07 11.96 6.03
C LEU A 26 -27.96 11.22 6.78
N ILE A 27 -27.92 9.92 6.50
CA ILE A 27 -26.92 8.94 6.89
C ILE A 27 -25.52 9.57 6.76
N THR A 28 -25.00 10.09 7.86
CA THR A 28 -23.56 10.31 8.03
C THR A 28 -23.01 8.99 8.54
N CYS A 29 -22.99 7.99 7.65
CA CYS A 29 -22.10 6.86 7.84
C CYS A 29 -20.71 7.45 7.63
N VAL A 30 -20.11 7.94 8.71
CA VAL A 30 -18.70 8.27 8.73
C VAL A 30 -18.02 6.95 8.39
N LEU A 31 -17.48 6.86 7.18
CA LEU A 31 -16.58 5.80 6.78
C LEU A 31 -15.37 5.89 7.70
N CYS A 32 -15.49 5.28 8.86
CA CYS A 32 -14.36 5.02 9.73
C CYS A 32 -13.60 3.89 9.03
N SER A 33 -12.73 4.25 8.09
CA SER A 33 -11.73 3.30 7.60
C SER A 33 -10.88 2.94 8.79
N TRP A 34 -11.03 1.71 9.27
CA TRP A 34 -10.12 1.16 10.26
C TRP A 34 -8.75 1.10 9.59
N ALA A 35 -7.87 2.01 9.96
CA ALA A 35 -6.47 1.92 9.60
C ALA A 35 -5.95 0.63 10.24
N VAL A 36 -5.72 -0.41 9.42
CA VAL A 36 -5.04 -1.61 9.87
C VAL A 36 -3.67 -1.15 10.37
N PRO A 37 -3.34 -1.33 11.66
CA PRO A 37 -2.02 -0.98 12.15
C PRO A 37 -1.01 -1.81 11.37
N LEU A 38 -0.28 -1.16 10.47
CA LEU A 38 0.74 -1.82 9.68
C LEU A 38 1.86 -2.21 10.64
N PRO A 39 2.35 -3.45 10.59
CA PRO A 39 3.51 -3.85 11.40
C PRO A 39 4.73 -2.96 11.11
N TYR A 40 4.75 -2.33 9.93
CA TYR A 40 5.67 -1.26 9.59
C TYR A 40 5.06 -0.31 8.56
N TYR A 41 5.22 0.99 8.78
CA TYR A 41 4.97 2.04 7.80
C TYR A 41 6.16 2.98 7.80
N ASP A 42 6.60 3.40 6.61
CA ASP A 42 7.66 4.39 6.46
C ASP A 42 7.27 5.39 5.37
N GLY A 43 6.94 6.60 5.81
CA GLY A 43 6.68 7.74 4.94
C GLY A 43 7.97 8.41 4.44
N PHE A 44 9.15 7.90 4.82
CA PHE A 44 10.47 8.47 4.55
C PHE A 44 10.62 9.92 5.04
N GLU A 45 10.21 10.18 6.28
CA GLU A 45 10.42 11.46 6.99
C GLU A 45 11.88 11.64 7.44
N TYR A 46 12.82 11.41 6.52
CA TYR A 46 14.25 11.52 6.76
C TYR A 46 14.84 12.78 6.11
N ALA A 47 16.06 13.16 6.52
CA ALA A 47 16.86 14.14 5.77
C ALA A 47 17.13 13.65 4.34
N GLU A 48 17.45 14.55 3.41
CA GLU A 48 17.93 14.09 2.10
C GLU A 48 19.27 13.39 2.23
N GLY A 49 19.45 12.28 1.52
CA GLY A 49 20.67 11.50 1.59
C GLY A 49 20.44 10.03 1.28
N ARG A 50 21.50 9.25 1.43
CA ARG A 50 21.48 7.80 1.21
C ARG A 50 20.56 7.13 2.23
N LEU A 51 19.61 6.32 1.76
CA LEU A 51 18.57 5.72 2.61
C LEU A 51 19.16 4.92 3.78
N ASN A 52 20.25 4.20 3.55
CA ASN A 52 20.89 3.38 4.59
C ASN A 52 21.62 4.22 5.66
N ASP A 53 21.85 5.52 5.44
CA ASP A 53 22.43 6.42 6.43
C ASP A 53 21.34 7.19 7.17
N VAL A 54 20.41 7.77 6.40
CA VAL A 54 19.38 8.66 6.96
C VAL A 54 18.19 7.90 7.55
N GLY A 55 17.95 6.68 7.08
CA GLY A 55 16.88 5.78 7.54
C GLY A 55 17.36 4.71 8.53
N ALA A 56 18.60 4.78 9.00
CA ALA A 56 19.11 3.89 10.04
C ALA A 56 18.41 4.17 11.40
N PRO A 57 18.19 3.15 12.25
CA PRO A 57 18.60 1.75 12.08
C PRO A 57 17.59 0.88 11.29
N ASN A 58 16.45 1.44 10.88
CA ASN A 58 15.35 0.70 10.25
C ASN A 58 15.75 0.13 8.88
N TRP A 59 16.43 0.96 8.08
CA TRP A 59 17.02 0.57 6.80
C TRP A 59 18.49 0.26 6.96
N GLN A 60 18.89 -0.91 6.48
CA GLN A 60 20.27 -1.39 6.57
C GLN A 60 20.83 -1.68 5.18
N ALA A 61 22.15 -1.49 5.06
CA ALA A 61 22.86 -1.84 3.85
C ALA A 61 22.98 -3.36 3.68
N GLY A 62 22.68 -3.84 2.47
CA GLY A 62 22.97 -5.20 2.03
C GLY A 62 24.33 -5.31 1.33
N SER A 63 24.56 -6.44 0.65
CA SER A 63 25.86 -6.77 0.03
C SER A 63 25.96 -6.50 -1.48
N THR A 64 24.85 -6.48 -2.24
CA THR A 64 24.77 -6.11 -3.68
C THR A 64 23.43 -5.47 -4.05
N GLY A 65 23.41 -4.57 -5.04
CA GLY A 65 22.18 -3.93 -5.54
C GLY A 65 22.35 -2.45 -5.83
N TRP A 66 21.23 -1.78 -6.12
CA TRP A 66 21.18 -0.34 -6.31
C TRP A 66 21.22 0.40 -4.97
N GLU A 67 21.87 1.56 -4.96
CA GLU A 67 21.77 2.51 -3.87
C GLU A 67 20.45 3.29 -4.00
N LEU A 68 19.77 3.50 -2.87
CA LEU A 68 18.55 4.28 -2.79
C LEU A 68 18.83 5.60 -2.06
N MET A 69 18.24 6.69 -2.56
CA MET A 69 18.39 8.03 -2.01
C MET A 69 17.03 8.61 -1.66
N VAL A 70 16.91 9.12 -0.43
CA VAL A 70 15.77 9.89 0.06
C VAL A 70 15.87 11.31 -0.48
N THR A 71 14.84 11.80 -1.16
CA THR A 71 14.83 13.14 -1.76
C THR A 71 13.43 13.66 -2.07
N ASN A 72 13.26 14.98 -2.04
CA ASN A 72 12.01 15.64 -2.40
C ASN A 72 11.68 15.49 -3.89
N VAL A 73 12.68 15.32 -4.75
CA VAL A 73 12.47 15.08 -6.19
C VAL A 73 11.74 13.77 -6.46
N ALA A 74 11.84 12.81 -5.52
CA ALA A 74 11.21 11.51 -5.62
C ALA A 74 9.85 11.44 -4.91
N ALA A 75 9.42 12.52 -4.24
CA ALA A 75 8.16 12.52 -3.50
C ALA A 75 7.00 12.16 -4.44
N LEU A 76 6.23 11.15 -4.04
CA LEU A 76 5.09 10.65 -4.79
C LEU A 76 3.82 11.03 -4.04
N GLU A 77 2.83 11.48 -4.79
CA GLU A 77 1.48 11.65 -4.26
C GLU A 77 0.75 10.32 -4.38
N ALA A 78 0.07 9.92 -3.31
CA ALA A 78 -0.76 8.73 -3.33
C ALA A 78 -1.95 8.93 -4.28
N PRO A 79 -2.46 7.87 -4.93
CA PRO A 79 -3.70 7.94 -5.69
C PRO A 79 -4.87 8.45 -4.83
N GLU A 80 -5.90 8.97 -5.49
CA GLU A 80 -7.10 9.46 -4.83
C GLU A 80 -7.70 8.39 -3.89
N GLY A 81 -8.09 8.81 -2.69
CA GLY A 81 -8.65 7.91 -1.67
C GLY A 81 -7.63 7.32 -0.69
N PHE A 82 -6.32 7.54 -0.91
CA PHE A 82 -5.28 7.18 0.06
C PHE A 82 -4.75 8.41 0.81
N PRO A 83 -4.33 8.28 2.09
CA PRO A 83 -3.67 9.35 2.81
C PRO A 83 -2.41 9.82 2.09
N HIS A 84 -2.20 11.14 2.02
CA HIS A 84 -0.96 11.69 1.48
C HIS A 84 0.23 11.26 2.33
N ALA A 85 1.32 10.87 1.67
CA ALA A 85 2.60 10.69 2.34
C ALA A 85 3.08 12.04 2.90
N VAL A 86 3.56 12.01 4.14
CA VAL A 86 4.02 13.19 4.87
C VAL A 86 5.54 13.40 4.76
N GLY A 87 6.28 12.39 4.31
CA GLY A 87 7.73 12.45 4.10
C GLY A 87 8.14 12.55 2.64
N LYS A 88 9.43 12.30 2.39
CA LYS A 88 10.04 12.39 1.06
C LYS A 88 9.77 11.11 0.25
N GLY A 89 10.23 11.08 -0.99
CA GLY A 89 10.29 9.84 -1.75
C GLY A 89 11.67 9.22 -1.77
N VAL A 90 11.74 8.00 -2.29
CA VAL A 90 12.98 7.29 -2.55
C VAL A 90 13.14 7.09 -4.05
N ARG A 91 14.33 7.41 -4.57
CA ARG A 91 14.71 7.05 -5.93
C ARG A 91 16.00 6.26 -5.94
N ARG A 92 16.19 5.48 -7.00
CA ARG A 92 17.49 4.92 -7.33
C ARG A 92 18.52 6.05 -7.49
N ALA A 93 19.62 5.95 -6.75
CA ALA A 93 20.72 6.88 -6.86
C ALA A 93 21.40 6.71 -8.23
N PRO A 94 21.82 7.81 -8.87
CA PRO A 94 22.49 7.76 -10.19
C PRO A 94 23.88 7.10 -10.11
N SER A 95 24.51 7.11 -8.95
CA SER A 95 25.76 6.44 -8.60
C SER A 95 25.74 6.12 -7.11
N GLY A 96 26.61 5.22 -6.65
CA GLY A 96 26.68 4.85 -5.24
C GLY A 96 27.52 3.61 -5.00
N THR A 97 27.97 3.43 -3.76
CA THR A 97 28.74 2.26 -3.32
C THR A 97 27.97 1.43 -2.30
N ALA A 98 26.91 1.97 -1.68
CA ALA A 98 26.05 1.18 -0.83
C ALA A 98 25.11 0.33 -1.67
N ARG A 99 24.98 -0.91 -1.24
CA ARG A 99 24.39 -1.96 -2.03
C ARG A 99 23.14 -2.45 -1.32
N ARG A 100 21.97 -2.28 -1.94
CA ARG A 100 20.64 -2.66 -1.43
C ARG A 100 20.25 -1.99 -0.10
N SER A 101 18.99 -1.63 0.00
CA SER A 101 18.36 -1.18 1.24
C SER A 101 17.42 -2.29 1.71
N VAL A 102 17.70 -2.83 2.88
CA VAL A 102 16.91 -3.89 3.51
C VAL A 102 16.20 -3.28 4.70
N LEU A 103 14.88 -3.43 4.69
CA LEU A 103 14.05 -3.16 5.86
C LEU A 103 13.93 -4.45 6.66
N ALA A 104 14.39 -4.43 7.91
CA ALA A 104 14.13 -5.51 8.85
C ALA A 104 12.77 -5.28 9.54
N PHE A 105 11.98 -6.34 9.63
CA PHE A 105 10.73 -6.37 10.41
C PHE A 105 10.67 -7.66 11.21
N ASP A 106 9.78 -7.72 12.20
CA ASP A 106 9.64 -8.91 13.04
C ASP A 106 9.34 -10.15 12.18
N PRO A 107 10.11 -11.25 12.33
CA PRO A 107 9.92 -12.43 11.52
C PRO A 107 8.50 -12.99 11.64
N ILE A 108 7.87 -13.26 10.50
CA ILE A 108 6.60 -13.97 10.44
C ILE A 108 6.86 -15.47 10.43
N GLN A 109 6.18 -16.22 11.31
CA GLN A 109 6.29 -17.67 11.35
C GLN A 109 5.83 -18.27 10.02
N ALA A 110 6.63 -19.18 9.45
CA ALA A 110 6.24 -19.95 8.26
C ALA A 110 5.23 -21.04 8.65
N ALA A 111 3.96 -20.68 8.77
CA ALA A 111 2.85 -21.57 9.08
C ALA A 111 1.71 -21.38 8.09
N ASP A 112 0.98 -22.46 7.78
CA ASP A 112 -0.16 -22.42 6.87
C ASP A 112 -1.16 -21.31 7.25
N GLY A 113 -1.56 -20.51 6.27
CA GLY A 113 -2.49 -19.41 6.42
C GLY A 113 -1.85 -18.09 6.82
N ASN A 114 -0.57 -18.07 7.23
CA ASN A 114 0.13 -16.83 7.48
C ASN A 114 0.43 -16.10 6.16
N GLU A 115 0.34 -14.77 6.20
CA GLU A 115 0.50 -13.92 5.03
C GLU A 115 1.38 -12.72 5.35
N VAL A 116 2.20 -12.33 4.37
CA VAL A 116 3.00 -11.10 4.40
C VAL A 116 2.53 -10.22 3.26
N TYR A 117 2.08 -9.02 3.59
CA TYR A 117 1.71 -8.00 2.63
C TYR A 117 2.77 -6.91 2.60
N ALA A 118 3.07 -6.43 1.40
CA ALA A 118 3.88 -5.23 1.21
C ALA A 118 3.29 -4.40 0.07
N SER A 119 3.30 -3.09 0.27
CA SER A 119 2.78 -2.13 -0.69
C SER A 119 3.70 -0.92 -0.80
N PHE A 120 3.81 -0.37 -2.00
CA PHE A 120 4.56 0.85 -2.24
C PHE A 120 3.99 1.60 -3.45
N LEU A 121 4.19 2.91 -3.46
CA LEU A 121 3.94 3.75 -4.62
C LEU A 121 5.16 3.71 -5.54
N ILE A 122 4.93 3.64 -6.85
CA ILE A 122 5.99 3.70 -7.85
C ILE A 122 5.63 4.68 -8.96
N LYS A 123 6.61 5.47 -9.39
CA LYS A 123 6.54 6.27 -10.61
C LYS A 123 7.71 5.90 -11.51
N ILE A 124 7.40 5.46 -12.72
CA ILE A 124 8.41 5.03 -13.69
C ILE A 124 8.63 6.16 -14.69
N LEU A 125 9.81 6.78 -14.64
CA LEU A 125 10.17 7.84 -15.58
C LEU A 125 10.68 7.26 -16.90
N VAL A 126 11.53 6.24 -16.81
CA VAL A 126 12.10 5.52 -17.94
C VAL A 126 12.16 4.03 -17.56
N PRO A 127 11.54 3.13 -18.33
CA PRO A 127 11.66 1.70 -18.10
C PRO A 127 13.11 1.21 -18.19
N PRO A 128 13.48 0.15 -17.46
CA PRO A 128 14.83 -0.38 -17.51
C PRO A 128 15.12 -1.05 -18.86
N PRO A 129 16.40 -1.11 -19.30
CA PRO A 129 16.75 -1.74 -20.58
C PRO A 129 16.59 -3.27 -20.59
N SER A 130 16.49 -3.88 -19.41
CA SER A 130 16.23 -5.30 -19.19
C SER A 130 15.34 -5.46 -17.96
N THR A 131 14.70 -6.60 -17.81
CA THR A 131 13.89 -6.89 -16.61
C THR A 131 14.74 -6.79 -15.35
N GLN A 132 14.24 -6.06 -14.35
CA GLN A 132 14.93 -5.81 -13.09
C GLN A 132 14.05 -6.14 -11.90
N VAL A 133 14.62 -6.74 -10.85
CA VAL A 133 13.98 -6.83 -9.54
C VAL A 133 13.98 -5.44 -8.91
N ILE A 134 12.80 -4.97 -8.49
CA ILE A 134 12.62 -3.65 -7.88
C ILE A 134 12.25 -3.71 -6.40
N GLY A 135 11.80 -4.87 -5.92
CA GLY A 135 11.47 -5.12 -4.52
C GLY A 135 11.29 -6.61 -4.29
N TYR A 136 11.54 -7.09 -3.07
CA TYR A 136 11.35 -8.51 -2.76
C TYR A 136 11.30 -8.80 -1.26
N LEU A 137 10.67 -9.94 -0.93
CA LEU A 137 10.75 -10.58 0.39
C LEU A 137 11.80 -11.69 0.36
N THR A 138 12.55 -11.79 1.45
CA THR A 138 13.58 -12.82 1.65
C THR A 138 13.75 -13.08 3.14
N SER A 139 14.21 -14.28 3.48
CA SER A 139 14.59 -14.68 4.84
C SER A 139 16.09 -14.46 5.13
N THR A 140 16.81 -13.80 4.22
CA THR A 140 18.25 -13.54 4.38
C THR A 140 18.57 -12.06 4.14
N SER A 141 19.64 -11.58 4.78
CA SER A 141 20.22 -10.26 4.49
C SER A 141 21.14 -10.28 3.25
N SER A 142 21.42 -11.47 2.70
CA SER A 142 22.21 -11.66 1.50
C SER A 142 21.41 -11.32 0.25
N SER A 143 22.11 -10.95 -0.83
CA SER A 143 21.45 -10.72 -2.12
C SER A 143 21.07 -12.03 -2.77
N GLU A 144 19.83 -12.08 -3.27
CA GLU A 144 19.31 -13.21 -4.02
C GLU A 144 18.93 -12.74 -5.41
N SER A 145 19.49 -13.38 -6.44
CA SER A 145 18.99 -13.22 -7.82
C SER A 145 17.64 -13.90 -8.01
N SER A 146 17.29 -14.85 -7.12
CA SER A 146 16.07 -15.62 -7.12
C SER A 146 15.36 -15.52 -5.76
N PRO A 147 14.83 -14.34 -5.39
CA PRO A 147 14.27 -14.11 -4.06
C PRO A 147 13.02 -14.96 -3.80
N GLN A 148 12.63 -15.11 -2.53
CA GLN A 148 11.44 -15.87 -2.14
C GLN A 148 10.18 -15.31 -2.81
N ALA A 149 10.03 -13.98 -2.85
CA ALA A 149 8.97 -13.29 -3.56
C ALA A 149 9.52 -12.01 -4.19
N GLY A 150 9.76 -12.01 -5.50
CA GLY A 150 10.33 -10.88 -6.23
C GLY A 150 9.27 -10.13 -7.03
N VAL A 151 9.31 -8.80 -6.97
CA VAL A 151 8.59 -7.89 -7.85
C VAL A 151 9.55 -7.38 -8.92
N PHE A 152 9.14 -7.51 -10.18
CA PHE A 152 9.95 -7.21 -11.35
C PHE A 152 9.34 -6.05 -12.14
N LEU A 153 10.20 -5.18 -12.66
CA LEU A 153 9.85 -4.21 -13.69
C LEU A 153 10.50 -4.62 -15.00
N THR A 154 9.68 -4.77 -16.04
CA THR A 154 10.11 -5.16 -17.38
C THR A 154 10.41 -3.95 -18.27
N PRO A 155 11.14 -4.12 -19.39
CA PRO A 155 11.46 -3.02 -20.32
C PRO A 155 10.26 -2.39 -21.01
N ASP A 156 9.15 -3.12 -21.09
CA ASP A 156 7.88 -2.67 -21.65
C ASP A 156 6.95 -2.03 -20.61
N ASN A 157 7.50 -1.60 -19.47
CA ASN A 157 6.78 -0.90 -18.41
C ASN A 157 5.66 -1.75 -17.77
N ARG A 158 5.92 -3.04 -17.55
CA ARG A 158 5.00 -3.95 -16.87
C ARG A 158 5.58 -4.40 -15.54
N ILE A 159 4.69 -4.62 -14.58
CA ILE A 159 5.04 -5.23 -13.30
C ILE A 159 4.79 -6.73 -13.39
N GLY A 160 5.74 -7.49 -12.86
CA GLY A 160 5.61 -8.93 -12.72
C GLY A 160 5.99 -9.40 -11.33
N ILE A 161 5.64 -10.65 -11.04
CA ILE A 161 5.99 -11.33 -9.79
C ILE A 161 6.62 -12.69 -10.08
N GLY A 162 7.51 -13.12 -9.21
CA GLY A 162 8.16 -14.41 -9.30
C GLY A 162 8.50 -14.96 -7.92
N LYS A 163 8.42 -16.29 -7.78
CA LYS A 163 8.77 -17.00 -6.56
C LYS A 163 10.03 -17.82 -6.82
N ARG A 164 11.10 -17.60 -6.06
CA ARG A 164 12.42 -18.26 -6.23
C ARG A 164 12.91 -18.23 -7.68
N ALA A 165 12.74 -17.08 -8.33
CA ALA A 165 13.00 -16.91 -9.76
C ALA A 165 13.80 -15.64 -10.02
N SER A 166 14.64 -15.67 -11.06
CA SER A 166 15.40 -14.51 -11.55
C SER A 166 14.69 -13.73 -12.65
N SER A 167 13.46 -14.13 -12.99
CA SER A 167 12.57 -13.49 -13.95
C SER A 167 11.13 -13.63 -13.45
N PRO A 168 10.20 -12.74 -13.86
CA PRO A 168 8.80 -12.87 -13.49
C PRO A 168 8.23 -14.18 -14.01
N GLY A 169 7.56 -14.95 -13.13
CA GLY A 169 6.74 -16.09 -13.52
C GLY A 169 5.36 -15.65 -14.04
N TYR A 170 4.94 -14.46 -13.63
CA TYR A 170 3.75 -13.78 -14.11
C TYR A 170 4.06 -12.30 -14.35
N THR A 171 3.52 -11.74 -15.42
CA THR A 171 3.61 -10.30 -15.74
C THR A 171 2.21 -9.81 -16.09
N LEU A 172 1.89 -8.57 -15.72
CA LEU A 172 0.64 -7.94 -16.12
C LEU A 172 0.42 -8.03 -17.64
N GLY A 173 -0.83 -8.20 -18.05
CA GLY A 173 -1.19 -8.27 -19.47
C GLY A 173 -1.04 -6.93 -20.20
N THR A 174 -1.10 -5.83 -19.46
CA THR A 174 -1.06 -4.46 -19.98
C THR A 174 0.14 -3.70 -19.41
N ASN A 175 0.60 -2.71 -20.18
CA ASN A 175 1.61 -1.76 -19.73
C ASN A 175 1.01 -0.84 -18.67
N LEU A 176 1.84 -0.40 -17.73
CA LEU A 176 1.48 0.69 -16.85
C LEU A 176 1.43 1.99 -17.65
N ASP A 177 0.42 2.80 -17.36
CA ASP A 177 0.32 4.15 -17.89
C ASP A 177 1.41 5.06 -17.29
N SER A 178 1.47 6.30 -17.77
CA SER A 178 2.29 7.30 -17.11
C SER A 178 1.65 7.72 -15.79
N GLY A 179 2.41 7.71 -14.69
CA GLY A 179 1.90 8.22 -13.42
C GLY A 179 2.51 7.52 -12.22
N VAL A 180 1.84 7.72 -11.08
CA VAL A 180 2.09 6.98 -9.84
C VAL A 180 1.14 5.80 -9.81
N HIS A 181 1.66 4.62 -9.51
CA HIS A 181 0.90 3.39 -9.34
C HIS A 181 1.08 2.85 -7.93
N LEU A 182 0.01 2.33 -7.34
CA LEU A 182 0.06 1.56 -6.11
C LEU A 182 0.32 0.10 -6.46
N VAL A 183 1.47 -0.42 -6.04
CA VAL A 183 1.80 -1.84 -6.15
C VAL A 183 1.56 -2.48 -4.80
N VAL A 184 0.79 -3.56 -4.79
CA VAL A 184 0.57 -4.41 -3.62
C VAL A 184 0.94 -5.84 -3.98
N PHE A 185 1.72 -6.49 -3.14
CA PHE A 185 2.00 -7.90 -3.29
C PHE A 185 1.90 -8.64 -1.98
N ARG A 186 1.56 -9.92 -2.07
CA ARG A 186 1.36 -10.81 -0.94
C ARG A 186 2.19 -12.07 -1.12
N TYR A 187 2.74 -12.56 -0.01
CA TYR A 187 3.26 -13.92 0.12
C TYR A 187 2.42 -14.70 1.13
N ARG A 188 1.86 -15.85 0.73
CA ARG A 188 1.03 -16.70 1.58
C ARG A 188 1.69 -18.05 1.79
N PHE A 189 1.95 -18.38 3.05
CA PHE A 189 2.37 -19.72 3.46
C PHE A 189 1.19 -20.68 3.36
N GLN A 190 1.37 -21.81 2.67
CA GLN A 190 0.31 -22.81 2.48
C GLN A 190 0.88 -24.21 2.23
N PRO A 191 0.08 -25.29 2.32
CA PRO A 191 0.55 -26.63 2.00
C PRO A 191 0.99 -26.71 0.54
N GLY A 192 2.14 -27.32 0.32
CA GLY A 192 2.75 -27.41 -1.01
C GLY A 192 3.51 -26.13 -1.37
N ASN A 193 3.22 -25.56 -2.54
CA ASN A 193 3.90 -24.35 -2.99
C ASN A 193 3.21 -23.11 -2.41
N ASP A 194 3.91 -22.34 -1.57
CA ASP A 194 3.50 -20.97 -1.17
C ASP A 194 3.05 -20.13 -2.37
N GLU A 195 2.06 -19.28 -2.13
CA GLU A 195 1.47 -18.41 -3.15
C GLU A 195 2.12 -17.02 -3.13
N VAL A 196 2.29 -16.45 -4.32
CA VAL A 196 2.59 -15.03 -4.49
C VAL A 196 1.50 -14.38 -5.32
N SER A 197 0.98 -13.26 -4.83
CA SER A 197 -0.11 -12.52 -5.48
C SER A 197 0.33 -11.07 -5.72
N LEU A 198 -0.12 -10.49 -6.84
CA LEU A 198 0.20 -9.13 -7.25
C LEU A 198 -1.09 -8.39 -7.61
N TRP A 199 -1.24 -7.18 -7.08
CA TRP A 199 -2.24 -6.22 -7.50
C TRP A 199 -1.55 -4.91 -7.84
N VAL A 200 -2.00 -4.26 -8.90
CA VAL A 200 -1.58 -2.90 -9.27
C VAL A 200 -2.82 -2.04 -9.40
N ASP A 201 -2.79 -0.90 -8.73
CA ASP A 201 -3.91 0.02 -8.55
C ASP A 201 -5.20 -0.70 -8.11
N PRO A 202 -5.15 -1.57 -7.07
CA PRO A 202 -6.37 -2.15 -6.53
C PRO A 202 -7.29 -1.02 -6.01
N PRO A 203 -8.61 -1.11 -6.24
CA PRO A 203 -9.51 -0.12 -5.68
C PRO A 203 -9.40 -0.11 -4.14
N VAL A 204 -9.64 1.05 -3.53
CA VAL A 204 -9.65 1.21 -2.07
C VAL A 204 -10.58 0.21 -1.39
N SER A 205 -11.62 -0.24 -2.09
CA SER A 205 -12.57 -1.26 -1.65
C SER A 205 -12.06 -2.70 -1.74
N THR A 206 -10.77 -2.93 -1.93
CA THR A 206 -10.17 -4.29 -1.96
C THR A 206 -9.35 -4.59 -0.72
N PHE A 207 -9.18 -3.61 0.17
CA PHE A 207 -8.48 -3.76 1.43
C PHE A 207 -9.51 -3.86 2.57
N TRP A 208 -9.93 -5.08 2.90
CA TRP A 208 -10.76 -5.38 4.06
C TRP A 208 -10.31 -6.67 4.73
#